data_AF-A0A6A5HK26-F1
#
_entry.id   AF-A0A6A5HK26-F1
#
_cell.length_a   1.000
_cell.length_b   1.000
_cell.length_c   1.000
_cell.angle_alpha   90.00
_cell.angle_beta   90.00
_cell.angle_gamma   90.00
#
_symmetry.space_group_name_H-M   'P 1'
#
loop_
_entity.id
_entity.type
_entity.pdbx_description
1 polymer ?
#
loop_
_entity_poly.entity_id
_entity_poly.type
_entity_poly.pdbx_seq_one_letter_code
_entity_poly.pdbx_strand_id
1 'polypeptide(L)'
;MLKVRLFHDNLVYIGTPIFALWSTLISAKLIVIAYRLKFLKVDYEIGEHITLWTDNPDKMLTVNSTEGLEPLMLGGFWVWHFGFSVMFGSFVVVVERVIASMLIDNYELSTDLYIPIILNTVYQLSTISISIALVFNKLGEIVLNASWITCFTISLSMYFYIKRINKRWLQEMEDPNRKRVFTVSQRFQVRENLRALAFGKRIVFTVMGSLIFCGIGMVALSHDIVPAFLLHIGENLLFCHPLFVCVVTMYGHPSWKSRFKRSFPRIHFLRKPPNRVVSVEIMEDNVKKLSLETDIYFKQLKDSWI
;
A
#
# COMPACT_ATOMS: atom_id res chain seq x y z
N MET A 1 -10.25 22.94 -19.08
CA MET A 1 -9.28 21.86 -19.32
C MET A 1 -9.55 20.77 -18.27
N LEU A 2 -10.24 19.69 -18.62
CA LEU A 2 -10.53 18.59 -17.69
C LEU A 2 -9.24 17.83 -17.42
N LYS A 3 -8.64 18.01 -16.24
CA LYS A 3 -7.56 17.14 -15.77
C LYS A 3 -8.20 15.82 -15.36
N VAL A 4 -8.10 14.81 -16.22
CA VAL A 4 -8.40 13.41 -15.85
C VAL A 4 -7.45 13.03 -14.72
N ARG A 5 -7.95 13.06 -13.47
CA ARG A 5 -7.19 12.63 -12.30
C ARG A 5 -7.06 11.12 -12.36
N LEU A 6 -5.83 10.64 -12.46
CA LEU A 6 -5.51 9.22 -12.61
C LEU A 6 -5.77 8.42 -11.32
N PHE A 7 -5.78 9.11 -10.19
CA PHE A 7 -6.04 8.57 -8.86
C PHE A 7 -7.19 9.34 -8.24
N HIS A 8 -8.10 8.60 -7.61
CA HIS A 8 -9.10 9.21 -6.74
C HIS A 8 -8.36 9.88 -5.58
N ASP A 9 -8.75 11.12 -5.22
CA ASP A 9 -8.04 11.94 -4.23
C ASP A 9 -7.82 11.19 -2.91
N ASN A 10 -8.78 10.35 -2.52
CA ASN A 10 -8.74 9.53 -1.32
C ASN A 10 -7.52 8.59 -1.27
N LEU A 11 -7.09 8.02 -2.40
CA LEU A 11 -5.90 7.16 -2.42
C LEU A 11 -4.61 7.96 -2.18
N VAL A 12 -4.57 9.21 -2.65
CA VAL A 12 -3.44 10.11 -2.42
C VAL A 12 -3.40 10.51 -0.95
N TYR A 13 -4.55 10.85 -0.35
CA TYR A 13 -4.64 11.17 1.08
C TYR A 13 -4.27 9.99 1.99
N ILE A 14 -4.66 8.77 1.65
CA ILE A 14 -4.30 7.57 2.41
C ILE A 14 -2.83 7.18 2.20
N GLY A 15 -2.28 7.36 1.00
CA GLY A 15 -0.90 6.99 0.67
C GLY A 15 0.17 7.97 1.18
N THR A 16 -0.13 9.26 1.25
CA THR A 16 0.84 10.31 1.64
C THR A 16 1.46 10.09 3.03
N PRO A 17 0.69 9.74 4.08
CA PRO A 17 1.25 9.45 5.40
C PRO A 17 2.24 8.27 5.40
N ILE A 18 2.02 7.23 4.59
CA ILE A 18 2.92 6.07 4.50
C ILE A 18 4.31 6.51 3.99
N PHE A 19 4.35 7.43 3.02
CA PHE A 19 5.63 8.00 2.55
C PHE A 19 6.26 8.94 3.58
N ALA A 20 5.47 9.71 4.31
CA ALA A 20 5.99 10.53 5.40
C ALA A 20 6.64 9.67 6.50
N LEU A 21 6.02 8.54 6.85
CA LEU A 21 6.55 7.57 7.83
C LEU A 21 7.83 6.87 7.36
N TRP A 22 8.13 6.89 6.06
CA TRP A 22 9.42 6.40 5.60
C TRP A 22 10.58 7.26 6.12
N SER A 23 10.36 8.57 6.30
CA SER A 23 11.37 9.46 6.90
C SER A 23 11.66 9.12 8.36
N THR A 24 10.66 8.70 9.14
CA THR A 24 10.86 8.27 10.54
C THR A 24 11.62 6.96 10.61
N LEU A 25 11.43 6.07 9.63
CA LEU A 25 12.21 4.84 9.51
C LEU A 25 13.69 5.10 9.18
N ILE A 26 13.98 6.10 8.34
CA ILE A 26 15.36 6.55 8.09
C ILE A 26 16.00 7.02 9.40
N SER A 27 15.31 7.85 10.18
CA SER A 27 15.79 8.30 11.49
C SER A 27 16.03 7.14 12.45
N ALA A 28 15.12 6.15 12.50
CA ALA A 28 15.30 4.95 13.32
C ALA A 28 16.57 4.19 12.97
N LYS A 29 16.83 4.02 11.67
CA LYS A 29 18.02 3.33 11.17
C LYS A 29 19.31 4.09 11.50
N LEU A 30 19.29 5.41 11.41
CA LEU A 30 20.42 6.25 11.81
C LEU A 30 20.73 6.12 13.30
N ILE A 31 19.71 6.04 14.16
CA ILE A 31 19.89 5.79 15.60
C ILE A 31 20.58 4.44 15.82
N VAL A 32 20.07 3.36 15.23
CA VAL A 32 20.67 2.02 15.36
C VAL A 32 22.13 2.00 14.90
N ILE A 33 22.45 2.69 13.79
CA ILE A 33 23.82 2.83 13.29
C ILE A 33 24.69 3.60 14.30
N ALA A 34 24.19 4.66 14.92
CA ALA A 34 24.93 5.44 15.90
C ALA A 34 25.34 4.60 17.14
N TYR A 35 24.45 3.71 17.61
CA TYR A 35 24.80 2.75 18.67
C TYR A 35 25.79 1.69 18.20
N ARG A 36 25.60 1.12 17.00
CA ARG A 36 26.53 0.10 16.45
C ARG A 36 27.94 0.64 16.23
N LEU A 37 28.07 1.88 15.78
CA LEU A 37 29.36 2.54 15.58
C LEU A 37 29.96 3.10 16.88
N LYS A 38 29.33 2.85 18.04
CA LYS A 38 29.74 3.34 19.36
C LYS A 38 29.87 4.88 19.43
N PHE A 39 29.14 5.62 18.58
CA PHE A 39 29.01 7.09 18.70
C PHE A 39 28.21 7.45 19.96
N LEU A 40 27.13 6.71 20.21
CA LEU A 40 26.42 6.71 21.48
C LEU A 40 26.97 5.56 22.33
N LYS A 41 27.68 5.89 23.40
CA LYS A 41 28.27 4.91 24.31
C LYS A 41 27.23 4.47 25.33
N VAL A 42 27.13 3.16 25.50
CA VAL A 42 26.37 2.51 26.56
C VAL A 42 27.31 1.50 27.21
N ASP A 43 27.15 1.23 28.49
CA ASP A 43 28.00 0.30 29.25
C ASP A 43 27.84 -1.18 28.84
N TYR A 44 27.04 -1.47 27.81
CA TYR A 44 26.70 -2.82 27.35
C TYR A 44 27.03 -3.00 25.86
N GLU A 45 27.45 -4.21 25.47
CA GLU A 45 27.70 -4.55 24.07
C GLU A 45 26.42 -4.99 23.35
N ILE A 46 25.82 -4.06 22.59
CA ILE A 46 24.54 -4.26 21.88
C ILE A 46 24.66 -5.26 20.69
N GLY A 47 25.87 -5.66 20.30
CA GLY A 47 26.14 -6.35 19.03
C GLY A 47 25.90 -7.87 19.01
N GLU A 48 25.86 -8.55 20.16
CA GLU A 48 25.84 -10.02 20.20
C GLU A 48 24.42 -10.63 20.24
N HIS A 49 23.39 -9.83 20.49
CA HIS A 49 22.02 -10.31 20.69
C HIS A 49 21.17 -10.04 19.44
N ILE A 50 21.22 -10.97 18.47
CA ILE A 50 20.45 -10.92 17.22
C ILE A 50 19.20 -11.81 17.33
N THR A 51 18.47 -11.72 18.44
CA THR A 51 17.20 -12.43 18.63
C THR A 51 16.05 -11.46 18.41
N LEU A 52 15.18 -11.77 17.45
CA LEU A 52 14.01 -10.95 17.13
C LEU A 52 12.97 -10.93 18.26
N TRP A 53 12.69 -12.11 18.82
CA TRP A 53 11.79 -12.31 19.95
C TRP A 53 12.34 -13.48 20.77
N THR A 54 12.33 -13.36 22.09
CA THR A 54 12.71 -14.43 23.00
C THR A 54 12.02 -14.18 24.33
N ASP A 55 11.51 -15.23 24.98
CA ASP A 55 11.05 -15.16 26.37
C ASP A 55 12.12 -15.69 27.34
N ASN A 56 13.24 -16.22 26.81
CA ASN A 56 14.34 -16.71 27.63
C ASN A 56 15.18 -15.51 28.14
N PRO A 57 15.25 -15.28 29.47
CA PRO A 57 16.04 -14.20 30.06
C PRO A 57 17.53 -14.31 29.74
N ASP A 58 18.06 -15.52 29.53
CA ASP A 58 19.48 -15.75 29.23
C ASP A 58 19.89 -15.24 27.84
N LYS A 59 18.91 -15.08 26.93
CA LYS A 59 19.10 -14.52 25.59
C LYS A 59 18.81 -13.01 25.55
N MET A 60 18.34 -12.41 26.64
CA MET A 60 17.99 -11.00 26.73
C MET A 60 19.15 -10.17 27.28
N LEU A 61 19.29 -8.94 26.77
CA LEU A 61 20.17 -7.96 27.39
C LEU A 61 19.60 -7.56 28.76
N THR A 62 20.29 -7.91 29.83
CA THR A 62 19.96 -7.42 31.18
C THR A 62 20.56 -6.04 31.36
N VAL A 63 19.71 -5.07 31.70
CA VAL A 63 20.12 -3.67 31.84
C VAL A 63 19.71 -3.16 33.22
N ASN A 64 20.66 -2.55 33.93
CA ASN A 64 20.42 -2.02 35.28
C ASN A 64 19.66 -0.68 35.28
N SER A 65 19.68 0.05 34.16
CA SER A 65 19.01 1.35 33.98
C SER A 65 18.66 1.58 32.51
N THR A 66 17.56 2.26 32.23
CA THR A 66 17.17 2.66 30.86
C THR A 66 17.88 3.93 30.37
N GLU A 67 18.66 4.58 31.23
CA GLU A 67 19.38 5.81 30.88
C GLU A 67 20.33 5.58 29.70
N GLY A 68 20.17 6.36 28.64
CA GLY A 68 20.96 6.27 27.41
C GLY A 68 20.44 5.24 26.41
N LEU A 69 19.39 4.47 26.72
CA LEU A 69 18.71 3.56 25.78
C LEU A 69 17.42 4.14 25.21
N GLU A 70 16.97 5.31 25.67
CA GLU A 70 15.73 5.94 25.21
C GLU A 70 15.72 6.19 23.70
N PRO A 71 16.82 6.66 23.06
CA PRO A 71 16.87 6.78 21.61
C PRO A 71 16.70 5.43 20.91
N LEU A 72 17.29 4.36 21.45
CA LEU A 72 17.16 3.01 20.88
C LEU A 72 15.71 2.50 20.98
N MET A 73 15.04 2.73 22.12
CA MET A 73 13.62 2.43 22.30
C MET A 73 12.74 3.21 21.32
N LEU A 74 13.04 4.50 21.11
CA LEU A 74 12.35 5.34 20.12
C LEU A 74 12.57 4.84 18.69
N GLY A 75 13.79 4.40 18.36
CA GLY A 75 14.11 3.76 17.09
C GLY A 75 13.30 2.48 16.87
N GLY A 76 13.23 1.61 17.89
CA GLY A 76 12.39 0.41 17.87
C GLY A 76 10.90 0.73 17.67
N PHE A 77 10.39 1.75 18.38
CA PHE A 77 9.02 2.25 18.19
C PHE A 77 8.74 2.65 16.74
N TRP A 78 9.63 3.42 16.11
CA TRP A 78 9.44 3.85 14.72
C TRP A 78 9.47 2.70 13.71
N VAL A 79 10.31 1.68 13.93
CA VAL A 79 10.34 0.48 13.08
C VAL A 79 9.01 -0.26 13.14
N TRP A 80 8.50 -0.52 14.35
CA TRP A 80 7.20 -1.16 14.54
C TRP A 80 6.06 -0.32 13.98
N HIS A 81 6.04 0.98 14.29
CA HIS A 81 5.00 1.89 13.82
C HIS A 81 4.94 1.98 12.30
N PHE A 82 6.09 1.97 11.61
CA PHE A 82 6.14 1.90 10.16
C PHE A 82 5.57 0.56 9.65
N GLY A 83 6.02 -0.57 10.21
CA GLY A 83 5.55 -1.90 9.80
C GLY A 83 4.04 -2.05 9.89
N PHE A 84 3.45 -1.65 11.03
CA PHE A 84 2.00 -1.66 11.22
C PHE A 84 1.27 -0.63 10.35
N SER A 85 1.86 0.54 10.10
CA SER A 85 1.27 1.54 9.21
C SER A 85 1.18 1.07 7.76
N VAL A 86 2.18 0.35 7.25
CA VAL A 86 2.09 -0.27 5.92
C VAL A 86 0.97 -1.31 5.89
N MET A 87 0.86 -2.13 6.94
CA MET A 87 -0.16 -3.17 7.05
C MET A 87 -1.57 -2.58 7.14
N PHE A 88 -1.87 -1.77 8.15
CA PHE A 88 -3.18 -1.17 8.33
C PHE A 88 -3.52 -0.14 7.25
N GLY A 89 -2.53 0.61 6.73
CA GLY A 89 -2.74 1.52 5.62
C GLY A 89 -3.24 0.79 4.37
N SER A 90 -2.64 -0.37 4.05
CA SER A 90 -3.10 -1.20 2.93
C SER A 90 -4.50 -1.80 3.17
N PHE A 91 -4.83 -2.16 4.42
CA PHE A 91 -6.17 -2.58 4.82
C PHE A 91 -7.20 -1.46 4.62
N VAL A 92 -6.86 -0.24 5.05
CA VAL A 92 -7.72 0.95 4.92
C VAL A 92 -8.00 1.29 3.47
N VAL A 93 -7.04 1.12 2.56
CA VAL A 93 -7.29 1.25 1.11
C VAL A 93 -8.38 0.29 0.65
N VAL A 94 -8.39 -0.96 1.13
CA VAL A 94 -9.44 -1.92 0.78
C VAL A 94 -10.79 -1.49 1.35
N VAL A 95 -10.83 -1.08 2.62
CA VAL A 95 -12.05 -0.59 3.27
C VAL A 95 -12.62 0.64 2.56
N GLU A 96 -11.79 1.59 2.19
CA GLU A 96 -12.20 2.78 1.44
C GLU A 96 -12.85 2.39 0.10
N ARG A 97 -12.32 1.36 -0.60
CA ARG A 97 -12.94 0.84 -1.83
C ARG A 97 -14.27 0.11 -1.58
N VAL A 98 -14.44 -0.54 -0.42
CA VAL A 98 -15.75 -1.09 -0.01
C VAL A 98 -16.75 0.04 0.12
N ILE A 99 -16.40 1.06 0.89
CA ILE A 99 -17.25 2.22 1.18
C ILE A 99 -17.63 2.93 -0.13
N ALA A 100 -16.66 3.19 -1.01
CA ALA A 100 -16.90 3.78 -2.34
C ALA A 100 -17.86 2.95 -3.20
N SER A 101 -17.77 1.62 -3.14
CA SER A 101 -18.66 0.73 -3.91
C SER A 101 -20.07 0.64 -3.31
N MET A 102 -20.21 0.77 -1.99
CA MET A 102 -21.51 0.75 -1.31
C MET A 102 -22.26 2.07 -1.44
N LEU A 103 -21.54 3.20 -1.42
CA LEU A 103 -22.10 4.55 -1.51
C LEU A 103 -22.25 5.05 -2.95
N ILE A 104 -22.40 4.16 -3.94
CA ILE A 104 -22.35 4.52 -5.37
C ILE A 104 -23.31 5.66 -5.77
N ASP A 105 -24.45 5.78 -5.08
CA ASP A 105 -25.44 6.83 -5.36
C ASP A 105 -25.07 8.22 -4.79
N ASN A 106 -24.26 8.30 -3.73
CA ASN A 106 -23.95 9.55 -3.01
C ASN A 106 -22.46 9.92 -2.98
N TYR A 107 -21.56 9.01 -3.36
CA TYR A 107 -20.12 9.14 -3.13
C TYR A 107 -19.45 10.26 -3.94
N GLU A 108 -19.91 10.55 -5.16
CA GLU A 108 -19.38 11.67 -5.97
C GLU A 108 -20.04 13.01 -5.66
N LEU A 109 -21.22 13.01 -5.03
CA LEU A 109 -21.91 14.23 -4.63
C LEU A 109 -21.29 14.85 -3.37
N SER A 110 -20.66 14.04 -2.52
CA SER A 110 -19.91 14.53 -1.37
C SER A 110 -18.42 14.65 -1.73
N THR A 111 -17.95 15.86 -2.02
CA THR A 111 -16.52 16.26 -2.07
C THR A 111 -15.82 16.15 -0.71
N ASP A 112 -16.31 15.28 0.15
CA ASP A 112 -16.09 15.27 1.57
C ASP A 112 -14.93 14.34 1.89
N LEU A 113 -13.78 14.96 2.12
CA LEU A 113 -12.55 14.31 2.59
C LEU A 113 -12.69 13.65 3.98
N TYR A 114 -13.88 13.68 4.59
CA TYR A 114 -14.15 13.08 5.89
C TYR A 114 -13.87 11.57 5.92
N ILE A 115 -14.24 10.81 4.87
CA ILE A 115 -14.02 9.36 4.83
C ILE A 115 -12.53 9.01 4.92
N PRO A 116 -11.64 9.48 4.03
CA PRO A 116 -10.22 9.18 4.14
C PRO A 116 -9.59 9.77 5.41
N ILE A 117 -10.03 10.94 5.89
CA ILE A 117 -9.51 11.54 7.14
C ILE A 117 -9.84 10.66 8.35
N ILE A 118 -11.10 10.24 8.51
CA ILE A 118 -11.52 9.39 9.63
C ILE A 118 -10.77 8.06 9.59
N LEU A 119 -10.72 7.41 8.43
CA LEU A 119 -10.00 6.16 8.25
C LEU A 119 -8.51 6.33 8.60
N ASN A 120 -7.90 7.43 8.16
CA ASN A 120 -6.50 7.73 8.44
C ASN A 120 -6.23 7.92 9.93
N THR A 121 -7.07 8.69 10.61
CA THR A 121 -6.97 8.92 12.06
C THR A 121 -7.12 7.62 12.84
N VAL A 122 -8.11 6.79 12.50
CA VAL A 122 -8.37 5.53 13.21
C VAL A 122 -7.20 4.57 13.07
N TYR A 123 -6.67 4.36 11.86
CA TYR A 123 -5.55 3.43 11.71
C TYR A 123 -4.28 3.98 12.34
N GLN A 124 -3.98 5.28 12.21
CA GLN A 124 -2.78 5.88 12.79
C GLN A 124 -2.79 5.71 14.32
N LEU A 125 -3.89 6.04 14.99
CA LEU A 125 -4.05 5.80 16.42
C LEU A 125 -3.85 4.31 16.78
N SER A 126 -4.47 3.40 16.01
CA SER A 126 -4.33 1.97 16.23
C SER A 126 -2.88 1.49 16.11
N THR A 127 -2.15 1.96 15.09
CA THR A 127 -0.73 1.58 14.89
C THR A 127 0.17 2.14 15.98
N ILE A 128 -0.06 3.37 16.45
CA ILE A 128 0.69 3.97 17.55
C ILE A 128 0.48 3.14 18.83
N SER A 129 -0.78 2.83 19.16
CA SER A 129 -1.11 2.03 20.36
C SER A 129 -0.45 0.65 20.34
N ILE A 130 -0.51 -0.07 19.22
CA ILE A 130 0.11 -1.40 19.09
C ILE A 130 1.64 -1.30 19.19
N SER A 131 2.24 -0.29 18.57
CA SER A 131 3.70 -0.12 18.58
C SER A 131 4.23 0.20 19.97
N ILE A 132 3.52 1.04 20.74
CA ILE A 132 3.84 1.28 22.15
C ILE A 132 3.73 -0.03 22.93
N ALA A 133 2.63 -0.76 22.76
CA ALA A 133 2.40 -2.00 23.49
C ALA A 133 3.47 -3.07 23.18
N LEU A 134 4.03 -3.10 21.96
CA LEU A 134 5.13 -4.00 21.60
C LEU A 134 6.47 -3.58 22.20
N VAL A 135 6.81 -2.28 22.19
CA VAL A 135 8.05 -1.79 22.79
C VAL A 135 8.11 -2.09 24.29
N PHE A 136 6.96 -2.05 24.98
CA PHE A 136 6.85 -2.41 26.39
C PHE A 136 6.50 -3.89 26.63
N ASN A 137 6.64 -4.74 25.61
CA ASN A 137 6.35 -6.18 25.64
C ASN A 137 5.01 -6.54 26.32
N LYS A 138 3.97 -5.73 26.09
CA LYS A 138 2.60 -5.95 26.59
C LYS A 138 1.78 -6.86 25.67
N LEU A 139 2.19 -7.01 24.42
CA LEU A 139 1.58 -7.88 23.43
C LEU A 139 2.53 -9.02 23.12
N GLY A 140 2.07 -10.26 23.27
CA GLY A 140 2.85 -11.44 22.92
C GLY A 140 2.92 -11.68 21.41
N GLU A 141 3.86 -12.54 21.01
CA GLU A 141 4.07 -12.96 19.62
C GLU A 141 2.79 -13.49 18.94
N ILE A 142 1.96 -14.24 19.68
CA ILE A 142 0.71 -14.80 19.14
C ILE A 142 -0.22 -13.69 18.66
N VAL A 143 -0.32 -12.59 19.42
CA VAL A 143 -1.19 -11.45 19.08
C VAL A 143 -0.66 -10.71 17.86
N LEU A 144 0.66 -10.56 17.75
CA LEU A 144 1.33 -9.99 16.57
C LEU A 144 1.00 -10.80 15.32
N ASN A 145 1.14 -12.12 15.40
CA ASN A 145 0.89 -13.01 14.27
C ASN A 145 -0.60 -13.06 13.89
N ALA A 146 -1.49 -13.12 14.88
CA ALA A 146 -2.92 -13.07 14.64
C ALA A 146 -3.36 -11.77 13.94
N SER A 147 -2.72 -10.64 14.26
CA SER A 147 -3.06 -9.33 13.70
C SER A 147 -2.87 -9.28 12.18
N TRP A 148 -1.70 -9.68 11.68
CA TRP A 148 -1.43 -9.63 10.24
C TRP A 148 -2.22 -10.69 9.46
N ILE A 149 -2.41 -11.89 10.03
CA ILE A 149 -3.22 -12.95 9.42
C ILE A 149 -4.68 -12.50 9.28
N THR A 150 -5.22 -11.87 10.33
CA THR A 150 -6.61 -11.38 10.34
C THR A 150 -6.79 -10.25 9.33
N CYS A 151 -5.89 -9.26 9.31
CA CYS A 151 -5.93 -8.17 8.32
C CYS A 151 -5.89 -8.69 6.89
N PHE A 152 -5.03 -9.67 6.60
CA PHE A 152 -4.94 -10.27 5.28
C PHE A 152 -6.23 -11.00 4.89
N THR A 153 -6.76 -11.84 5.79
CA THR A 153 -7.97 -12.64 5.55
C THR A 153 -9.20 -11.76 5.30
N ILE A 154 -9.38 -10.71 6.12
CA ILE A 154 -10.49 -9.76 5.95
C ILE A 154 -10.33 -8.99 4.63
N SER A 155 -9.12 -8.51 4.31
CA SER A 155 -8.85 -7.79 3.06
C SER A 155 -9.20 -8.62 1.83
N LEU A 156 -8.79 -9.89 1.83
CA LEU A 156 -9.05 -10.81 0.73
C LEU A 156 -10.56 -11.06 0.56
N SER A 157 -11.26 -11.27 1.68
CA SER A 157 -12.72 -11.47 1.70
C SER A 157 -13.47 -10.25 1.19
N MET A 158 -13.11 -9.04 1.67
CA MET A 158 -13.68 -7.77 1.22
C MET A 158 -13.45 -7.55 -0.28
N TYR A 159 -12.25 -7.85 -0.78
CA TYR A 159 -11.96 -7.74 -2.20
C TYR A 159 -12.88 -8.63 -3.06
N PHE A 160 -13.05 -9.90 -2.70
CA PHE A 160 -13.95 -10.80 -3.44
C PHE A 160 -15.41 -10.36 -3.35
N TYR A 161 -15.83 -9.89 -2.18
CA TYR A 161 -17.16 -9.34 -1.96
C TYR A 161 -17.46 -8.13 -2.86
N ILE A 162 -16.59 -7.12 -2.86
CA ILE A 162 -16.74 -5.93 -3.73
C ILE A 162 -16.75 -6.33 -5.20
N LYS A 163 -15.84 -7.22 -5.61
CA LYS A 163 -15.77 -7.68 -7.00
C LYS A 163 -17.07 -8.35 -7.42
N ARG A 164 -17.67 -9.16 -6.55
CA ARG A 164 -18.95 -9.82 -6.80
C ARG A 164 -20.08 -8.80 -6.94
N ILE A 165 -20.15 -7.81 -6.04
CA ILE A 165 -21.17 -6.76 -6.07
C ILE A 165 -21.07 -5.94 -7.35
N ASN A 166 -19.90 -5.37 -7.66
CA ASN A 166 -19.74 -4.52 -8.83
C ASN A 166 -19.98 -5.29 -10.14
N LYS A 167 -19.62 -6.57 -10.21
CA LYS A 167 -19.93 -7.41 -11.38
C LYS A 167 -21.44 -7.67 -11.50
N ARG A 168 -22.13 -7.90 -10.39
CA ARG A 168 -23.58 -8.09 -10.37
C ARG A 168 -24.32 -6.83 -10.82
N TRP A 169 -23.93 -5.66 -10.33
CA TRP A 169 -24.48 -4.38 -10.81
C TRP A 169 -24.28 -4.19 -12.30
N LEU A 170 -23.09 -4.49 -12.82
CA LEU A 170 -22.83 -4.40 -14.26
C LEU A 170 -23.72 -5.36 -15.05
N GLN A 171 -23.90 -6.60 -14.59
CA GLN A 171 -24.77 -7.59 -15.23
C GLN A 171 -26.23 -7.14 -15.22
N GLU A 172 -26.74 -6.61 -14.10
CA GLU A 172 -28.10 -6.08 -14.00
C GLU A 172 -28.31 -4.85 -14.90
N MET A 173 -27.28 -4.03 -15.12
CA MET A 173 -27.31 -2.88 -16.02
C MET A 173 -27.27 -3.25 -17.51
N GLU A 174 -26.61 -4.38 -17.85
CA GLU A 174 -26.45 -4.89 -19.21
C GLU A 174 -27.55 -5.88 -19.63
N ASP A 175 -28.38 -6.35 -18.69
CA ASP A 175 -29.51 -7.22 -18.95
C ASP A 175 -30.59 -6.51 -19.81
N PRO A 176 -30.93 -7.02 -21.01
CA PRO A 176 -32.01 -6.47 -21.83
C PRO A 176 -33.38 -6.55 -21.14
N ASN A 177 -33.58 -7.46 -20.19
CA ASN A 177 -34.81 -7.63 -19.41
C ASN A 177 -34.76 -6.93 -18.04
N ARG A 178 -33.91 -5.92 -17.87
CA ARG A 178 -33.72 -5.22 -16.59
C ARG A 178 -35.03 -4.63 -16.05
N LYS A 179 -35.27 -4.85 -14.75
CA LYS A 179 -36.45 -4.32 -14.03
C LYS A 179 -36.29 -2.86 -13.59
N ARG A 180 -35.06 -2.35 -13.51
CA ARG A 180 -34.74 -1.00 -13.02
C ARG A 180 -34.12 -0.17 -14.14
N VAL A 181 -34.52 1.09 -14.25
CA VAL A 181 -33.90 2.07 -15.15
C VAL A 181 -32.66 2.62 -14.48
N PHE A 182 -31.51 2.50 -15.14
CA PHE A 182 -30.22 3.00 -14.68
C PHE A 182 -29.80 4.21 -15.50
N THR A 183 -29.23 5.22 -14.84
CA THR A 183 -28.68 6.39 -15.54
C THR A 183 -27.36 6.05 -16.21
N VAL A 184 -26.99 6.84 -17.23
CA VAL A 184 -25.68 6.71 -17.91
C VAL A 184 -24.53 6.96 -16.93
N SER A 185 -24.71 7.89 -15.98
CA SER A 185 -23.73 8.19 -14.93
C SER A 185 -23.46 6.98 -14.03
N GLN A 186 -24.50 6.30 -13.55
CA GLN A 186 -24.34 5.09 -12.72
C GLN A 186 -23.57 3.98 -13.46
N ARG A 187 -23.84 3.79 -14.76
CA ARG A 187 -23.12 2.79 -15.57
C ARG A 187 -21.65 3.17 -15.76
N PHE A 188 -21.36 4.45 -15.95
CA PHE A 188 -19.98 4.94 -16.03
C PHE A 188 -19.24 4.71 -14.71
N GLN A 189 -19.87 5.05 -13.59
CA GLN A 189 -19.33 4.85 -12.23
C GLN A 189 -19.03 3.37 -11.93
N VAL A 190 -19.95 2.43 -12.23
CA VAL A 190 -19.67 0.99 -12.02
C VAL A 190 -18.48 0.52 -12.86
N ARG A 191 -18.37 0.98 -14.11
CA ARG A 191 -17.24 0.63 -14.99
C ARG A 191 -15.93 1.23 -14.51
N GLU A 192 -15.96 2.48 -14.04
CA GLU A 192 -14.80 3.13 -13.44
C GLU A 192 -14.38 2.45 -12.15
N ASN A 193 -15.32 2.10 -11.26
CA ASN A 193 -15.06 1.34 -10.04
C ASN A 193 -14.45 -0.03 -10.34
N LEU A 194 -14.94 -0.76 -11.33
CA LEU A 194 -14.33 -2.03 -11.77
C LEU A 194 -12.91 -1.85 -12.32
N ARG A 195 -12.64 -0.76 -13.05
CA ARG A 195 -11.30 -0.41 -13.54
C ARG A 195 -10.37 -0.04 -12.39
N ALA A 196 -10.86 0.77 -11.45
CA ALA A 196 -10.14 1.17 -10.24
C ALA A 196 -9.85 -0.04 -9.35
N LEU A 197 -10.79 -0.97 -9.19
CA LEU A 197 -10.59 -2.25 -8.51
C LEU A 197 -9.54 -3.12 -9.19
N ALA A 198 -9.53 -3.20 -10.52
CA ALA A 198 -8.53 -3.98 -11.25
C ALA A 198 -7.11 -3.40 -11.09
N PHE A 199 -6.99 -2.08 -11.06
CA PHE A 199 -5.74 -1.39 -10.82
C PHE A 199 -5.29 -1.51 -9.35
N GLY A 200 -6.19 -1.19 -8.41
CA GLY A 200 -6.00 -1.31 -6.97
C GLY A 200 -5.65 -2.74 -6.55
N LYS A 201 -6.25 -3.76 -7.20
CA LYS A 201 -5.89 -5.17 -7.02
C LYS A 201 -4.38 -5.38 -7.18
N ARG A 202 -3.77 -4.86 -8.25
CA ARG A 202 -2.33 -5.09 -8.48
C ARG A 202 -1.49 -4.52 -7.35
N ILE A 203 -1.79 -3.29 -6.92
CA ILE A 203 -1.06 -2.63 -5.83
C ILE A 203 -1.30 -3.34 -4.50
N VAL A 204 -2.56 -3.54 -4.11
CA VAL A 204 -2.95 -4.15 -2.84
C VAL A 204 -2.41 -5.58 -2.74
N PHE A 205 -2.56 -6.42 -3.77
CA PHE A 205 -2.04 -7.79 -3.72
C PHE A 205 -0.51 -7.83 -3.68
N THR A 206 0.19 -6.91 -4.34
CA THR A 206 1.65 -6.84 -4.23
C THR A 206 2.09 -6.39 -2.84
N VAL A 207 1.44 -5.37 -2.27
CA VAL A 207 1.71 -4.90 -0.90
C VAL A 207 1.40 -6.01 0.11
N MET A 208 0.19 -6.56 0.09
CA MET A 208 -0.22 -7.63 1.00
C MET A 208 0.62 -8.90 0.82
N GLY A 209 0.93 -9.28 -0.41
CA GLY A 209 1.80 -10.44 -0.70
C GLY A 209 3.22 -10.24 -0.16
N SER A 210 3.78 -9.04 -0.30
CA SER A 210 5.08 -8.70 0.31
C SER A 210 5.02 -8.74 1.84
N LEU A 211 3.93 -8.28 2.44
CA LEU A 211 3.74 -8.32 3.89
C LEU A 211 3.61 -9.76 4.41
N ILE A 212 2.92 -10.65 3.69
CA ILE A 212 2.87 -12.08 4.05
C ILE A 212 4.26 -12.70 4.01
N PHE A 213 5.03 -12.43 2.94
CA PHE A 213 6.38 -12.95 2.82
C PHE A 213 7.26 -12.48 3.99
N CYS A 214 7.21 -11.20 4.34
CA CYS A 214 7.90 -10.66 5.51
C CYS A 214 7.38 -11.28 6.83
N GLY A 215 6.06 -11.43 6.99
CA GLY A 215 5.43 -12.01 8.19
C GLY A 215 5.84 -13.46 8.42
N ILE A 216 5.83 -14.29 7.37
CA ILE A 216 6.34 -15.67 7.43
C ILE A 216 7.83 -15.68 7.81
N GLY A 217 8.62 -14.79 7.22
CA GLY A 217 10.04 -14.63 7.58
C GLY A 217 10.24 -14.28 9.06
N MET A 218 9.42 -13.39 9.61
CA MET A 218 9.45 -13.01 11.03
C MET A 218 9.10 -14.18 11.94
N VAL A 219 8.06 -14.96 11.62
CA VAL A 219 7.70 -16.19 12.37
C VAL A 219 8.84 -17.21 12.33
N ALA A 220 9.43 -17.43 11.15
CA ALA A 220 10.54 -18.35 10.99
C ALA A 220 11.79 -17.92 11.79
N LEU A 221 12.05 -16.61 11.87
CA LEU A 221 13.12 -16.04 12.69
C LEU A 221 12.83 -16.19 14.18
N SER A 222 11.58 -15.98 14.62
CA SER A 222 11.18 -16.09 16.02
C SER A 222 11.34 -17.51 16.56
N HIS A 223 11.04 -18.52 15.74
CA HIS A 223 11.21 -19.93 16.10
C HIS A 223 12.60 -20.51 15.82
N ASP A 224 13.62 -19.67 15.60
CA ASP A 224 14.99 -20.08 15.29
C ASP A 224 15.09 -21.08 14.08
N ILE A 225 14.07 -21.11 13.19
CA ILE A 225 14.03 -22.00 12.02
C ILE A 225 15.04 -21.56 10.96
N VAL A 226 15.29 -20.26 10.90
CA VAL A 226 16.20 -19.66 9.92
C VAL A 226 17.29 -18.83 10.60
N PRO A 227 18.45 -18.64 9.96
CA PRO A 227 19.58 -17.94 10.57
C PRO A 227 19.26 -16.48 10.92
N ALA A 228 19.76 -16.02 12.07
CA ALA A 228 19.55 -14.66 12.58
C ALA A 228 20.02 -13.54 11.62
N PHE A 229 21.00 -13.79 10.74
CA PHE A 229 21.42 -12.77 9.75
C PHE A 229 20.31 -12.36 8.77
N LEU A 230 19.30 -13.23 8.57
CA LEU A 230 18.13 -12.91 7.74
C LEU A 230 17.27 -11.80 8.35
N LEU A 231 17.39 -11.54 9.65
CA LEU A 231 16.75 -10.39 10.29
C LEU A 231 17.18 -9.08 9.64
N HIS A 232 18.49 -8.91 9.38
CA HIS A 232 19.02 -7.74 8.70
C HIS A 232 18.53 -7.62 7.26
N ILE A 233 18.32 -8.75 6.58
CA ILE A 233 17.72 -8.75 5.24
C ILE A 233 16.26 -8.31 5.33
N GLY A 234 15.49 -8.84 6.29
CA GLY A 234 14.10 -8.46 6.54
C GLY A 234 13.93 -6.98 6.87
N GLU A 235 14.75 -6.44 7.77
CA GLU A 235 14.78 -5.01 8.12
C GLU A 235 15.06 -4.13 6.90
N ASN A 236 16.04 -4.53 6.07
CA ASN A 236 16.37 -3.80 4.84
C ASN A 236 15.27 -3.92 3.77
N LEU A 237 14.59 -5.05 3.67
CA LEU A 237 13.44 -5.22 2.79
C LEU A 237 12.26 -4.34 3.22
N LEU A 238 11.99 -4.26 4.53
CA LEU A 238 10.98 -3.36 5.09
C LEU A 238 11.35 -1.89 4.80
N PHE A 239 12.62 -1.54 4.97
CA PHE A 239 13.15 -0.21 4.63
C PHE A 239 12.98 0.15 3.15
N CYS A 240 13.20 -0.80 2.25
CA CYS A 240 13.04 -0.62 0.81
C CYS A 240 11.58 -0.74 0.33
N HIS A 241 10.64 -1.06 1.22
CA HIS A 241 9.24 -1.32 0.87
C HIS A 241 8.59 -0.20 0.05
N PRO A 242 8.70 1.10 0.43
CA PRO A 242 8.12 2.18 -0.34
C PRO A 242 8.66 2.28 -1.78
N LEU A 243 9.93 1.93 -1.99
CA LEU A 243 10.54 1.91 -3.33
C LEU A 243 9.90 0.83 -4.20
N PHE A 244 9.68 -0.37 -3.66
CA PHE A 244 8.98 -1.44 -4.38
C PHE A 244 7.55 -1.04 -4.74
N VAL A 245 6.82 -0.43 -3.80
CA VAL A 245 5.46 0.07 -4.04
C VAL A 245 5.43 1.13 -5.12
N CYS A 246 6.38 2.08 -5.11
CA CYS A 246 6.53 3.09 -6.17
C CYS A 246 6.73 2.44 -7.54
N VAL A 247 7.67 1.50 -7.66
CA VAL A 247 7.94 0.79 -8.92
C VAL A 247 6.69 0.06 -9.41
N VAL A 248 6.01 -0.68 -8.53
CA VAL A 248 4.78 -1.41 -8.87
C VAL A 248 3.67 -0.46 -9.32
N THR A 249 3.51 0.68 -8.65
CA THR A 249 2.51 1.69 -9.00
C THR A 249 2.82 2.32 -10.36
N MET A 250 4.09 2.66 -10.62
CA MET A 250 4.54 3.22 -11.91
C MET A 250 4.35 2.23 -13.06
N TYR A 251 4.61 0.93 -12.85
CA TYR A 251 4.37 -0.11 -13.86
C TYR A 251 2.89 -0.51 -13.97
N GLY A 252 2.09 -0.27 -12.93
CA GLY A 252 0.70 -0.68 -12.84
C GLY A 252 -0.22 0.07 -13.80
N HIS A 253 0.05 1.36 -14.05
CA HIS A 253 -0.79 2.22 -14.88
C HIS A 253 -0.16 2.42 -16.27
N PRO A 254 -0.89 2.18 -17.39
CA PRO A 254 -0.33 2.28 -18.74
C PRO A 254 0.32 3.64 -19.04
N SER A 255 -0.31 4.74 -18.62
CA SER A 255 0.23 6.10 -18.82
C SER A 255 1.53 6.38 -18.07
N TRP A 256 1.76 5.73 -16.92
CA TRP A 256 2.99 5.89 -16.14
C TRP A 256 4.05 4.91 -16.59
N LYS A 257 3.67 3.69 -16.94
CA LYS A 257 4.55 2.66 -17.47
C LYS A 257 5.32 3.14 -18.69
N SER A 258 4.66 3.81 -19.64
CA SER A 258 5.32 4.32 -20.85
C SER A 258 6.33 5.42 -20.53
N ARG A 259 5.96 6.37 -19.65
CA ARG A 259 6.85 7.45 -19.20
C ARG A 259 8.03 6.92 -18.39
N PHE A 260 7.77 6.07 -17.40
CA PHE A 260 8.79 5.46 -16.55
C PHE A 260 9.81 4.64 -17.35
N LYS A 261 9.35 3.82 -18.31
CA LYS A 261 10.23 3.09 -19.23
C LYS A 261 11.10 4.01 -20.11
N ARG A 262 10.60 5.19 -20.48
CA ARG A 262 11.35 6.17 -21.28
C ARG A 262 12.35 6.95 -20.42
N SER A 263 12.12 7.06 -19.11
CA SER A 263 13.01 7.75 -18.17
C SER A 263 14.28 6.96 -17.81
N PHE A 264 14.29 5.63 -17.95
CA PHE A 264 15.52 4.87 -17.78
C PHE A 264 16.46 5.07 -18.96
N PRO A 265 17.78 5.26 -18.74
CA PRO A 265 18.75 5.26 -19.81
C PRO A 265 18.63 3.93 -20.57
N ARG A 266 18.34 3.99 -21.87
CA ARG A 266 18.25 2.79 -22.72
C ARG A 266 19.61 2.10 -22.70
N ILE A 267 19.73 1.01 -21.94
CA ILE A 267 20.90 0.15 -21.93
C ILE A 267 21.08 -0.38 -23.37
N HIS A 268 22.07 0.17 -24.08
CA HIS A 268 22.28 -0.06 -25.51
C HIS A 268 22.86 -1.45 -25.82
N PHE A 269 23.23 -2.22 -24.80
CA PHE A 269 24.03 -3.43 -24.92
C PHE A 269 23.29 -4.69 -25.41
N LEU A 270 21.95 -4.68 -25.49
CA LEU A 270 21.16 -5.87 -25.85
C LEU A 270 20.21 -5.66 -27.05
N ARG A 271 20.49 -4.69 -27.91
CA ARG A 271 19.71 -4.55 -29.15
C ARG A 271 20.20 -5.52 -30.21
N LYS A 272 19.42 -6.58 -30.46
CA LYS A 272 19.35 -7.18 -31.81
C LYS A 272 18.85 -6.09 -32.78
N PRO A 273 19.36 -6.03 -34.02
CA PRO A 273 18.91 -5.05 -35.01
C PRO A 273 17.40 -5.17 -35.20
N PRO A 274 16.68 -4.04 -35.36
CA PRO A 274 15.24 -4.07 -35.48
C PRO A 274 14.84 -4.74 -36.81
N ASN A 275 14.13 -5.87 -36.75
CA ASN A 275 13.29 -6.28 -37.88
C ASN A 275 12.24 -5.17 -38.08
N ARG A 276 12.34 -4.47 -39.20
CA ARG A 276 11.33 -3.50 -39.66
C ARG A 276 10.02 -4.23 -39.94
N VAL A 277 9.22 -4.45 -38.90
CA VAL A 277 7.78 -4.58 -39.05
C VAL A 277 7.19 -3.38 -38.33
N VAL A 278 6.80 -2.39 -39.11
CA VAL A 278 6.05 -1.21 -38.65
C VAL A 278 4.68 -1.72 -38.22
N SER A 279 4.54 -2.14 -36.97
CA SER A 279 3.23 -2.24 -36.34
C SER A 279 2.81 -0.82 -36.00
N VAL A 280 2.00 -0.22 -36.89
CA VAL A 280 1.34 1.06 -36.68
C VAL A 280 0.74 1.06 -35.27
N GLU A 281 1.00 2.12 -34.50
CA GLU A 281 0.46 2.37 -33.15
C GLU A 281 -1.06 2.61 -33.22
N ILE A 282 -1.83 1.63 -33.70
CA ILE A 282 -3.30 1.72 -33.86
C ILE A 282 -4.00 1.83 -32.49
N MET A 283 -3.35 1.40 -31.40
CA MET A 283 -3.97 1.33 -30.08
C MET A 283 -3.89 2.63 -29.27
N GLU A 284 -2.84 3.45 -29.44
CA GLU A 284 -2.73 4.75 -28.74
C GLU A 284 -3.56 5.84 -29.42
N ASP A 285 -3.61 5.84 -30.76
CA ASP A 285 -4.45 6.77 -31.51
C ASP A 285 -5.94 6.47 -31.33
N ASN A 286 -6.35 5.19 -31.30
CA ASN A 286 -7.75 4.85 -31.05
C ASN A 286 -8.21 5.27 -29.66
N VAL A 287 -7.38 5.15 -28.61
CA VAL A 287 -7.75 5.60 -27.26
C VAL A 287 -7.82 7.13 -27.17
N LYS A 288 -6.89 7.85 -27.81
CA LYS A 288 -6.95 9.32 -27.89
C LYS A 288 -8.17 9.79 -28.69
N LYS A 289 -8.45 9.13 -29.81
CA LYS A 289 -9.59 9.44 -30.68
C LYS A 289 -10.91 9.14 -29.97
N LEU A 290 -10.99 8.03 -29.23
CA LEU A 290 -12.16 7.70 -28.40
C LEU A 290 -12.36 8.71 -27.26
N SER A 291 -11.28 9.16 -26.60
CA SER A 291 -11.37 10.21 -25.57
C SER A 291 -11.79 11.55 -26.14
N LEU A 292 -11.30 11.90 -27.34
CA LEU A 292 -11.66 13.14 -28.03
C LEU A 292 -13.13 13.11 -28.48
N GLU A 293 -13.59 11.98 -29.03
CA GLU A 293 -15.00 11.78 -29.40
C GLU A 293 -15.90 11.86 -28.16
N THR A 294 -15.50 11.23 -27.06
CA THR A 294 -16.25 11.26 -25.80
C THR A 294 -16.38 12.69 -25.26
N ASP A 295 -15.30 13.46 -25.27
CA ASP A 295 -15.30 14.89 -24.86
C ASP A 295 -16.17 15.74 -25.78
N ILE A 296 -16.20 15.46 -27.08
CA ILE A 296 -17.08 16.13 -28.06
C ILE A 296 -18.55 15.81 -27.75
N TYR A 297 -18.89 14.55 -27.49
CA TYR A 297 -20.26 14.16 -27.13
C TYR A 297 -20.72 14.82 -25.83
N PHE A 298 -19.89 14.87 -24.78
CA PHE A 298 -20.24 15.55 -23.53
C PHE A 298 -20.38 17.06 -23.69
N LYS A 299 -19.57 17.67 -24.56
CA LYS A 299 -19.67 19.09 -24.89
C LYS A 299 -20.96 19.39 -25.66
N GLN A 300 -21.28 18.59 -26.67
CA GLN A 300 -22.55 18.70 -27.40
C GLN A 300 -23.76 18.52 -26.49
N LEU A 301 -23.72 17.54 -25.57
CA LEU A 301 -24.79 17.32 -24.61
C LEU A 301 -24.98 18.54 -23.69
N LYS A 302 -23.89 19.14 -23.21
CA LYS A 302 -23.94 20.37 -22.40
C LYS A 302 -24.52 21.54 -23.18
N ASP A 303 -24.11 21.71 -24.44
CA ASP A 303 -24.57 22.79 -25.31
C ASP A 303 -26.03 22.59 -25.77
N SER A 304 -26.57 21.37 -25.68
CA SER A 304 -27.97 21.05 -26.03
C SER A 304 -28.94 21.20 -24.85
N TRP A 305 -28.43 21.38 -23.63
CA TRP A 305 -29.21 21.48 -22.38
C TRP A 305 -29.21 22.90 -21.79
N ILE A 306 -28.58 23.87 -22.48
CA ILE A 306 -28.68 25.32 -22.25
C ILE A 306 -29.52 25.91 -23.38
#